data_AF-A0A834FDP5-F1
#
_entry.id   AF-A0A834FDP5-F1
#
_cell.length_a   1.000
_cell.length_b   1.000
_cell.length_c   1.000
_cell.angle_alpha   90.00
_cell.angle_beta   90.00
_cell.angle_gamma   90.00
#
_symmetry.space_group_name_H-M   'P 1'
#
loop_
_entity.id
_entity.type
_entity.pdbx_description
1 polymer ?
#
loop_
_entity_poly.entity_id
_entity_poly.type
_entity_poly.pdbx_seq_one_letter_code
_entity_poly.pdbx_strand_id
1 'polypeptide(L)'
;MPEMTETQTPGHKPKRKKNKESHNADERHRKEKINAGINRIGNLLPCCQSLKQSKNMILDQAFRYITELKKQNDAMLLEGGDKAQAEEIRRLRRQLEELRKKSAHYIDLLKAHDINFLEDPTIHWKGKQRCVKLTKVTPYSQAS
;
A
#
# COMPACT_ATOMS: atom_id res chain seq x y z
N MET A 1 82.91 -22.54 -37.08
CA MET A 1 81.85 -21.59 -36.72
C MET A 1 80.57 -22.38 -36.53
N PRO A 2 80.02 -22.51 -35.31
CA PRO A 2 78.69 -23.05 -35.12
C PRO A 2 77.68 -21.95 -34.76
N GLU A 3 76.61 -21.96 -35.53
CA GLU A 3 75.34 -21.27 -35.32
C GLU A 3 74.61 -21.91 -34.13
N MET A 4 74.19 -21.14 -33.12
CA MET A 4 73.41 -21.65 -31.99
C MET A 4 72.37 -20.62 -31.53
N THR A 5 71.16 -20.79 -32.06
CA THR A 5 69.87 -20.70 -31.35
C THR A 5 69.64 -19.51 -30.40
N GLU A 6 69.02 -18.45 -30.93
CA GLU A 6 68.22 -17.52 -30.14
C GLU A 6 67.02 -18.26 -29.51
N THR A 7 67.07 -18.41 -28.19
CA THR A 7 66.00 -18.98 -27.39
C THR A 7 64.86 -17.96 -27.31
N GLN A 8 63.75 -18.27 -27.97
CA GLN A 8 62.48 -17.57 -27.78
C GLN A 8 62.01 -17.76 -26.34
N THR A 9 62.08 -16.72 -25.52
CA THR A 9 61.39 -16.66 -24.23
C THR A 9 59.87 -16.72 -24.43
N PRO A 10 59.14 -17.67 -23.81
CA PRO A 10 57.69 -17.73 -23.93
C PRO A 10 57.04 -16.60 -23.14
N GLY A 11 56.28 -15.75 -23.83
CA GLY A 11 55.56 -14.61 -23.28
C GLY A 11 54.49 -15.01 -22.26
N HIS A 12 54.86 -15.01 -20.98
CA HIS A 12 53.93 -15.18 -19.87
C HIS A 12 53.26 -13.85 -19.49
N LYS A 13 52.44 -13.26 -20.37
CA LYS A 13 51.70 -12.01 -20.11
C LYS A 13 50.19 -11.94 -20.44
N PRO A 14 49.49 -12.95 -21.02
CA PRO A 14 48.06 -12.79 -21.36
C PRO A 14 47.09 -12.98 -20.18
N LYS A 15 47.40 -13.84 -19.19
CA LYS A 15 46.49 -14.13 -18.05
C LYS A 15 46.30 -12.92 -17.12
N ARG A 16 47.39 -12.20 -16.78
CA ARG A 16 47.31 -11.00 -15.91
C ARG A 16 46.47 -9.87 -16.52
N LYS A 17 46.52 -9.71 -17.85
CA LYS A 17 45.77 -8.65 -18.56
C LYS A 17 44.26 -8.94 -18.59
N LYS A 18 43.87 -10.19 -18.86
CA LYS A 18 42.46 -10.64 -18.80
C LYS A 18 41.87 -10.51 -17.39
N ASN A 19 42.63 -10.84 -16.35
CA ASN A 19 42.16 -10.68 -14.97
C ASN A 19 41.96 -9.20 -14.59
N LYS A 20 42.79 -8.30 -15.12
CA LYS A 20 42.64 -6.84 -14.91
C LYS A 20 41.43 -6.29 -15.66
N GLU A 21 41.17 -6.77 -16.87
CA GLU A 21 40.00 -6.37 -17.67
C GLU A 21 38.68 -6.85 -17.03
N SER A 22 38.63 -8.10 -16.55
CA SER A 22 37.50 -8.62 -15.79
C SER A 22 37.23 -7.77 -14.55
N HIS A 23 38.27 -7.53 -13.73
CA HIS A 23 38.12 -6.70 -12.53
C HIS A 23 37.64 -5.28 -12.86
N ASN A 24 38.16 -4.66 -13.92
CA ASN A 24 37.72 -3.34 -14.37
C ASN A 24 36.26 -3.33 -14.83
N ALA A 25 35.81 -4.38 -15.51
CA ALA A 25 34.42 -4.54 -15.93
C ALA A 25 33.50 -4.68 -14.71
N ASP A 26 33.89 -5.51 -13.74
CA ASP A 26 33.14 -5.69 -12.49
C ASP A 26 33.02 -4.39 -11.70
N GLU A 27 34.12 -3.64 -11.58
CA GLU A 27 34.11 -2.34 -10.87
C GLU A 27 33.29 -1.29 -11.63
N ARG A 28 33.29 -1.33 -12.97
CA ARG A 28 32.44 -0.47 -13.79
C ARG A 28 30.96 -0.78 -13.54
N HIS A 29 30.59 -2.07 -13.56
CA HIS A 29 29.23 -2.50 -13.30
C HIS A 29 28.76 -2.11 -11.88
N ARG A 30 29.65 -2.26 -10.88
CA ARG A 30 29.38 -1.79 -9.51
C ARG A 30 29.09 -0.30 -9.47
N LYS A 31 29.94 0.52 -10.11
CA LYS A 31 29.76 1.98 -10.17
C LYS A 31 28.48 2.38 -10.89
N GLU A 32 28.14 1.72 -11.98
CA GLU A 32 26.89 1.94 -12.71
C GLU A 32 25.68 1.64 -11.84
N LYS A 33 25.69 0.51 -11.12
CA LYS A 33 24.60 0.14 -10.19
C LYS A 33 24.42 1.18 -9.08
N ILE A 34 25.52 1.64 -8.48
CA ILE A 34 25.49 2.71 -7.45
C ILE A 34 24.94 4.01 -8.05
N ASN A 35 25.42 4.43 -9.22
CA ASN A 35 24.96 5.65 -9.87
C ASN A 35 23.47 5.59 -10.24
N ALA A 36 23.02 4.44 -10.75
CA ALA A 36 21.62 4.20 -11.04
C ALA A 36 20.76 4.27 -9.76
N GLY A 37 21.25 3.73 -8.64
CA GLY A 37 20.61 3.84 -7.33
C GLY A 37 20.45 5.29 -6.87
N ILE A 38 21.53 6.08 -6.94
CA ILE A 38 21.51 7.50 -6.58
C ILE A 38 20.53 8.28 -7.47
N ASN A 39 20.53 8.05 -8.79
CA ASN A 39 19.62 8.72 -9.70
C ASN A 39 18.14 8.35 -9.45
N ARG A 40 17.86 7.08 -9.10
CA ARG A 40 16.50 6.65 -8.71
C ARG A 40 16.03 7.39 -7.45
N ILE A 41 16.91 7.55 -6.46
CA ILE A 41 16.60 8.36 -5.27
C ILE A 41 16.30 9.80 -5.69
N GLY A 42 17.15 10.41 -6.52
CA GLY A 42 16.96 11.78 -7.00
C GLY A 42 15.61 12.02 -7.69
N ASN A 43 15.12 11.05 -8.47
CA ASN A 43 13.82 11.14 -9.14
C ASN A 43 12.61 11.16 -8.18
N LEU A 44 12.76 10.61 -6.96
CA LEU A 44 11.73 10.58 -5.94
C LEU A 44 11.71 11.84 -5.06
N LEU A 45 12.76 12.67 -5.15
CA LEU A 45 12.88 13.85 -4.31
C LEU A 45 12.08 15.03 -4.89
N PRO A 46 11.41 15.82 -4.02
CA PRO A 46 10.66 16.99 -4.47
C PRO A 46 11.57 18.02 -5.14
N CYS A 47 11.07 18.67 -6.20
CA CYS A 47 11.73 19.76 -6.95
C CYS A 47 13.08 19.41 -7.64
N CYS A 48 13.42 18.13 -7.78
CA CYS A 48 14.74 17.70 -8.27
C CYS A 48 14.79 17.43 -9.79
N GLN A 49 13.66 17.42 -10.48
CA GLN A 49 13.57 16.99 -11.89
C GLN A 49 14.10 18.01 -12.91
N SER A 50 14.31 19.27 -12.51
CA SER A 50 14.62 20.37 -13.44
C SER A 50 16.08 20.85 -13.42
N LEU A 51 16.90 20.42 -12.45
CA LEU A 51 18.30 20.86 -12.32
C LEU A 51 19.25 19.66 -12.34
N LYS A 52 20.40 19.76 -13.02
CA LYS A 52 21.47 18.75 -12.92
C LYS A 52 21.98 18.71 -11.48
N GLN A 53 21.50 17.76 -10.69
CA GLN A 53 21.91 17.61 -9.30
C GLN A 53 23.19 16.78 -9.20
N SER A 54 24.08 17.22 -8.30
CA SER A 54 25.23 16.40 -7.93
C SER A 54 24.80 15.23 -7.05
N LYS A 55 25.60 14.16 -7.00
CA LYS A 55 25.32 12.99 -6.14
C LYS A 55 25.18 13.39 -4.67
N ASN A 56 26.02 14.31 -4.20
CA ASN A 56 25.96 14.78 -2.81
C ASN A 56 24.67 15.55 -2.55
N MET A 57 24.24 16.41 -3.48
CA MET A 57 22.97 17.12 -3.34
C MET A 57 21.78 16.17 -3.25
N ILE A 58 21.76 15.11 -4.06
CA ILE A 58 20.72 14.08 -4.00
C ILE A 58 20.73 13.40 -2.62
N LEU A 59 21.90 13.02 -2.12
CA LEU A 59 22.03 12.35 -0.83
C LEU A 59 21.61 13.26 0.34
N ASP A 60 22.03 14.52 0.35
CA ASP A 60 21.68 15.51 1.38
C ASP A 60 20.20 15.85 1.38
N GLN A 61 19.60 15.98 0.18
CA GLN A 61 18.18 16.22 0.04
C GLN A 61 17.36 14.99 0.42
N ALA A 62 17.82 13.78 0.08
CA ALA A 62 17.18 12.53 0.51
C ALA A 62 17.19 12.39 2.04
N PHE A 63 18.32 12.69 2.68
CA PHE A 63 18.40 12.68 4.13
C PHE A 63 17.40 13.64 4.77
N ARG A 64 17.35 14.90 4.29
CA ARG A 64 16.39 15.91 4.78
C ARG A 64 14.95 15.46 4.56
N TYR A 65 14.63 14.96 3.36
CA TYR A 65 13.27 14.55 3.02
C TYR A 65 12.81 13.32 3.82
N ILE A 66 13.67 12.32 4.02
CA ILE A 66 13.35 11.16 4.87
C ILE A 66 13.10 11.59 6.31
N THR A 67 13.93 12.49 6.86
CA THR A 67 13.74 13.02 8.21
C THR A 67 12.41 13.77 8.34
N GLU A 68 12.06 14.60 7.35
CA GLU A 68 10.79 15.31 7.34
C GLU A 68 9.60 14.35 7.21
N LEU A 69 9.67 13.36 6.31
CA LEU A 69 8.63 12.32 6.19
C LEU A 69 8.47 11.51 7.47
N LYS A 70 9.56 11.19 8.17
CA LYS A 70 9.49 10.53 9.48
C LYS A 70 8.78 11.40 10.50
N LYS A 71 9.16 12.67 10.60
CA LYS A 71 8.52 13.64 11.50
C LYS A 71 7.02 13.80 11.18
N GLN A 72 6.65 13.85 9.89
CA GLN A 72 5.27 13.91 9.45
C GLN A 72 4.51 12.63 9.77
N ASN A 73 5.12 11.46 9.57
CA ASN A 73 4.53 10.18 9.97
C ASN A 73 4.32 10.08 11.47
N ASP A 74 5.30 10.51 12.26
CA ASP A 74 5.18 10.54 13.72
C ASP A 74 4.09 11.53 14.14
N ALA A 75 4.04 12.73 13.56
CA ALA A 75 2.97 13.69 13.79
C ALA A 75 1.59 13.13 13.36
N MET A 76 1.48 12.44 12.23
CA MET A 76 0.25 11.76 11.80
C MET A 76 -0.10 10.57 12.68
N LEU A 77 0.86 9.88 13.30
CA LEU A 77 0.57 8.82 14.26
C LEU A 77 0.07 9.40 15.59
N LEU A 78 0.60 10.55 16.00
CA LEU A 78 0.19 11.24 17.23
C LEU A 78 -1.08 12.09 17.06
N GLU A 79 -1.31 12.67 15.88
CA GLU A 79 -2.42 13.59 15.59
C GLU A 79 -3.45 13.04 14.59
N GLY A 80 -3.11 12.02 13.80
CA GLY A 80 -3.85 11.56 12.62
C GLY A 80 -4.77 10.37 12.87
N GLY A 81 -5.67 10.52 13.84
CA GLY A 81 -7.05 10.25 13.50
C GLY A 81 -7.63 11.56 12.99
N ASP A 82 -8.25 11.59 11.81
CA ASP A 82 -9.10 12.73 11.45
C ASP A 82 -10.03 12.98 12.63
N LYS A 83 -9.88 14.12 13.32
CA LYS A 83 -10.57 14.37 14.59
C LYS A 83 -12.08 14.23 14.39
N ALA A 84 -12.57 14.61 13.21
CA ALA A 84 -13.95 14.40 12.79
C ALA A 84 -14.32 12.91 12.66
N GLN A 85 -13.44 12.09 12.06
CA GLN A 85 -13.63 10.64 11.94
C GLN A 85 -13.57 9.92 13.29
N ALA A 86 -12.66 10.34 14.19
CA ALA A 86 -12.56 9.81 15.55
C ALA A 86 -13.76 10.21 16.43
N GLU A 87 -14.32 11.40 16.22
CA GLU A 87 -15.58 11.84 16.84
C GLU A 87 -16.79 11.10 16.26
N GLU A 88 -16.83 10.86 14.95
CA GLU A 88 -17.87 10.10 14.29
C GLU A 88 -17.89 8.64 14.75
N ILE A 89 -16.73 8.00 14.87
CA ILE A 89 -16.60 6.66 15.46
C ILE A 89 -17.12 6.65 16.91
N ARG A 90 -16.80 7.68 17.70
CA ARG A 90 -17.33 7.82 19.08
C ARG A 90 -18.84 8.07 19.10
N ARG A 91 -19.40 8.79 18.14
CA ARG A 91 -20.84 9.02 17.99
C ARG A 91 -21.56 7.73 17.61
N LEU A 92 -21.10 7.03 16.57
CA LEU A 92 -21.67 5.78 16.07
C LEU A 92 -21.65 4.68 17.15
N ARG A 93 -20.56 4.57 17.92
CA ARG A 93 -20.49 3.62 19.05
C ARG A 93 -21.53 3.91 20.13
N ARG A 94 -21.76 5.19 20.47
CA ARG A 94 -22.82 5.57 21.43
C ARG A 94 -24.22 5.25 20.91
N GLN A 95 -24.48 5.51 19.63
CA GLN A 95 -25.78 5.19 19.02
C GLN A 95 -26.05 3.67 19.00
N LEU A 96 -25.04 2.87 18.66
CA LEU A 96 -25.16 1.41 18.71
C LEU A 96 -25.46 0.89 20.12
N GLU A 97 -24.81 1.44 21.14
CA GLU A 97 -25.04 1.04 22.52
C GLU A 97 -26.47 1.37 22.97
N GLU A 98 -26.97 2.56 22.64
CA GLU A 98 -28.36 2.93 22.93
C GLU A 98 -29.38 2.08 22.17
N LEU A 99 -29.12 1.74 20.90
CA LEU A 99 -29.96 0.80 20.16
C LEU A 99 -29.95 -0.59 20.78
N ARG A 100 -28.79 -1.09 21.22
CA ARG A 100 -28.68 -2.38 21.89
C ARG A 100 -29.45 -2.41 23.20
N LYS A 101 -29.35 -1.37 24.03
CA LYS A 101 -30.13 -1.25 25.26
C LYS A 101 -31.63 -1.21 24.99
N LYS A 102 -32.07 -0.42 24.00
CA LYS A 102 -33.48 -0.37 23.60
C LYS A 102 -33.98 -1.72 23.08
N SER A 103 -33.18 -2.38 22.24
CA SER A 103 -33.51 -3.71 21.73
C SER A 103 -33.58 -4.74 22.84
N ALA A 104 -32.63 -4.75 23.78
CA ALA A 104 -32.66 -5.63 24.95
C ALA A 104 -33.90 -5.37 25.80
N HIS A 105 -34.22 -4.10 26.06
CA HIS A 105 -35.42 -3.72 26.81
C HIS A 105 -36.71 -4.18 26.10
N TYR A 106 -36.82 -4.01 24.79
CA TYR A 106 -37.97 -4.51 24.04
C TYR A 106 -38.05 -6.04 24.06
N ILE A 107 -36.93 -6.73 23.94
CA ILE A 107 -36.88 -8.19 24.06
C ILE A 107 -37.35 -8.63 25.46
N ASP A 108 -36.93 -7.94 26.52
CA ASP A 108 -37.34 -8.27 27.88
C ASP A 108 -38.83 -7.99 28.11
N LEU A 109 -39.37 -6.91 27.55
CA LEU A 109 -40.81 -6.64 27.57
C LEU A 109 -41.59 -7.74 26.83
N LEU A 110 -41.15 -8.11 25.63
CA LEU A 110 -41.79 -9.18 24.85
C LEU A 110 -41.75 -10.51 25.60
N LYS A 111 -40.62 -10.86 26.21
CA LYS A 111 -40.49 -12.06 27.06
C LYS A 111 -41.38 -12.00 28.29
N ALA A 112 -41.47 -10.84 28.97
CA ALA A 112 -42.33 -10.67 30.14
C ALA A 112 -43.82 -10.81 29.83
N HIS A 113 -44.21 -10.59 28.56
CA HIS A 113 -45.56 -10.79 28.05
C HIS A 113 -45.73 -12.13 27.31
N ASP A 114 -44.77 -13.06 27.42
CA ASP A 114 -44.75 -14.36 26.73
C ASP A 114 -44.92 -14.27 25.20
N ILE A 115 -44.51 -13.15 24.60
CA ILE A 115 -44.53 -12.93 23.15
C ILE A 115 -43.21 -13.44 22.56
N ASN A 116 -43.30 -14.50 21.76
CA ASN A 116 -42.15 -15.07 21.07
C ASN A 116 -41.69 -14.14 19.92
N PHE A 117 -40.61 -13.40 20.15
CA PHE A 117 -40.02 -12.48 19.17
C PHE A 117 -39.30 -13.20 18.00
N LEU A 118 -39.14 -14.53 18.07
CA LEU A 118 -38.49 -15.35 17.06
C LEU A 118 -39.49 -16.06 16.14
N GLU A 119 -40.77 -16.13 16.53
CA GLU A 119 -41.84 -16.60 15.66
C GLU A 119 -42.24 -15.50 14.69
N ASP A 120 -42.38 -15.86 13.42
CA ASP A 120 -42.96 -14.98 12.42
C ASP A 120 -44.41 -14.64 12.83
N PRO A 121 -44.79 -13.39 13.15
CA PRO A 121 -46.17 -13.06 13.50
C PRO A 121 -47.15 -13.26 12.33
N THR A 122 -46.69 -13.71 11.17
CA THR A 122 -47.50 -14.01 10.00
C THR A 122 -47.92 -15.48 9.91
N ILE A 123 -47.33 -16.42 10.68
CA ILE A 123 -47.75 -17.85 10.66
C ILE A 123 -49.15 -18.06 11.26
N HIS A 124 -49.59 -17.22 12.19
CA HIS A 124 -50.96 -17.27 12.73
C HIS A 124 -51.99 -16.55 11.83
N TRP A 125 -51.54 -15.79 10.83
CA TRP A 125 -52.41 -15.21 9.80
C TRP A 125 -52.78 -16.26 8.74
N LYS A 126 -53.65 -17.23 9.09
CA LYS A 126 -54.39 -18.05 8.09
C LYS A 126 -55.53 -17.24 7.44
N GLY A 127 -55.24 -16.05 6.94
CA GLY A 127 -56.14 -15.34 6.03
C GLY A 127 -55.90 -15.85 4.62
N LYS A 128 -56.93 -16.37 3.93
CA LYS A 128 -56.85 -16.86 2.53
C LYS A 128 -56.00 -15.91 1.67
N GLN A 129 -54.74 -16.28 1.41
CA GLN A 129 -53.88 -15.62 0.44
C GLN A 129 -54.51 -15.78 -0.94
N ARG A 130 -55.37 -14.84 -1.34
CA ARG A 130 -55.64 -14.64 -2.75
C ARG A 130 -54.36 -14.09 -3.33
N CYS A 131 -53.65 -14.96 -4.06
CA CYS A 131 -52.47 -14.60 -4.84
C CYS A 131 -52.87 -13.49 -5.83
N VAL A 132 -52.65 -12.23 -5.47
CA VAL A 132 -52.81 -11.11 -6.39
C VAL A 132 -51.58 -11.18 -7.29
N LYS A 133 -51.81 -11.50 -8.57
CA LYS A 133 -50.75 -11.59 -9.58
C LYS A 133 -50.00 -10.26 -9.61
N LEU A 134 -48.80 -10.24 -9.03
CA LEU A 134 -47.89 -9.12 -9.09
C LEU A 134 -47.47 -8.95 -10.56
N THR A 135 -48.01 -7.94 -11.24
CA THR A 135 -47.55 -7.57 -12.57
C THR A 135 -46.13 -7.05 -12.45
N LYS A 136 -45.19 -7.76 -13.08
CA LYS A 136 -43.79 -7.34 -13.16
C LYS A 136 -43.75 -6.02 -13.93
N VAL A 137 -43.42 -4.92 -13.25
CA VAL A 137 -43.12 -3.66 -13.90
C VAL A 137 -41.75 -3.82 -14.58
N THR A 138 -41.75 -3.82 -15.91
CA THR A 138 -40.54 -3.81 -16.73
C THR A 138 -39.85 -2.45 -16.57
N PRO A 139 -38.55 -2.37 -16.22
CA PRO A 139 -37.86 -1.09 -16.14
C PRO A 139 -37.65 -0.53 -17.55
N TYR A 140 -38.14 0.69 -17.76
CA TYR A 140 -37.98 1.46 -18.99
C TYR A 140 -36.51 1.88 -19.12
N SER A 141 -35.82 1.32 -20.10
CA SER A 141 -34.49 1.79 -20.53
C SER A 141 -34.65 3.15 -21.18
N GLN A 142 -34.17 4.23 -20.55
CA GLN A 142 -33.95 5.49 -21.23
C GLN A 142 -32.51 5.53 -21.75
N ALA A 143 -32.39 5.45 -23.07
CA ALA A 143 -31.24 5.91 -23.81
C ALA A 143 -31.41 7.41 -24.09
N SER A 144 -30.41 8.21 -23.71
CA SER A 144 -29.89 9.39 -24.42
C SER A 144 -28.63 9.88 -23.72
#